data_AF-A0A6U6CE71-F1
#
_entry.id   AF-A0A6U6CE71-F1
#
_cell.length_a   1.000
_cell.length_b   1.000
_cell.length_c   1.000
_cell.angle_alpha   90.00
_cell.angle_beta   90.00
_cell.angle_gamma   90.00
#
_symmetry.space_group_name_H-M   'P 1'
#
loop_
_entity.id
_entity.type
_entity.pdbx_description
1 polymer ?
#
loop_
_entity_poly.entity_id
_entity_poly.type
_entity_poly.pdbx_seq_one_letter_code
_entity_poly.pdbx_strand_id
1 'polypeptide(L)'
;MRTIRLGSFGFLLHGTTGHYFYGFLDSKMPGTKPVTVATKVAIDQTIWNPIFGLMFFGYLNIMEGKSFETYTNKIKADLKTAVMGSWAVWVPAHTINFAFVPPSQRLLYINTIQIGYNVFLSFLGNKDVEEDEEKKEL
;
A
#
# COMPACT_ATOMS: atom_id res chain seq x y z
N MET A 1 7.90 -14.44 12.30
CA MET A 1 8.80 -13.44 11.71
C MET A 1 8.00 -12.48 10.82
N ARG A 2 7.89 -11.20 11.21
CA ARG A 2 7.12 -10.16 10.50
C ARG A 2 7.64 -9.94 9.06
N THR A 3 8.96 -9.93 8.89
CA THR A 3 9.63 -9.72 7.60
C THR A 3 9.27 -10.78 6.55
N ILE A 4 9.19 -12.06 6.96
CA ILE A 4 8.82 -13.15 6.04
C ILE A 4 7.39 -12.95 5.53
N ARG A 5 6.44 -12.63 6.41
CA ARG A 5 5.03 -12.40 6.04
C ARG A 5 4.88 -11.20 5.09
N LEU A 6 5.54 -10.09 5.39
CA LEU A 6 5.49 -8.90 4.53
C LEU A 6 6.18 -9.16 3.18
N GLY A 7 7.30 -9.89 3.19
CA GLY A 7 8.03 -10.28 1.98
C GLY A 7 7.22 -11.22 1.09
N SER A 8 6.57 -12.25 1.66
CA SER A 8 5.74 -13.19 0.89
C SER A 8 4.48 -12.53 0.33
N PHE A 9 3.85 -11.62 1.07
CA PHE A 9 2.75 -10.80 0.53
C PHE A 9 3.22 -9.96 -0.66
N GLY A 10 4.35 -9.27 -0.51
CA GLY A 10 4.94 -8.44 -1.56
C GLY A 10 5.24 -9.25 -2.83
N PHE A 11 5.86 -10.41 -2.69
CA PHE A 11 6.28 -11.23 -3.82
C PHE A 11 5.12 -11.98 -4.49
N LEU A 12 4.27 -12.66 -3.70
CA LEU A 12 3.28 -13.60 -4.23
C LEU A 12 1.98 -12.90 -4.64
N LEU A 13 1.52 -11.93 -3.85
CA LEU A 13 0.22 -11.29 -4.05
C LEU A 13 0.36 -9.91 -4.70
N HIS A 14 1.14 -9.01 -4.09
CA HIS A 14 1.25 -7.66 -4.61
C HIS A 14 2.01 -7.61 -5.94
N GLY A 15 3.13 -8.33 -6.05
CA GLY A 15 3.94 -8.35 -7.26
C GLY A 15 3.16 -8.84 -8.48
N THR A 16 2.41 -9.93 -8.33
CA THR A 16 1.60 -10.50 -9.42
C THR A 16 0.42 -9.60 -9.77
N THR A 17 -0.40 -9.23 -8.78
CA THR A 17 -1.61 -8.42 -9.01
C THR A 17 -1.28 -7.01 -9.50
N GLY A 18 -0.23 -6.39 -8.96
CA GLY A 18 0.28 -5.08 -9.38
C GLY A 18 0.83 -5.10 -10.80
N HIS A 19 1.53 -6.17 -11.21
CA HIS A 19 2.01 -6.31 -12.60
C HIS A 19 0.86 -6.23 -13.60
N TYR A 20 -0.21 -7.00 -13.38
CA TYR A 20 -1.38 -6.97 -14.26
C TYR A 20 -2.11 -5.63 -14.20
N PHE A 21 -2.26 -5.03 -13.01
CA PHE A 21 -2.94 -3.74 -12.85
C PHE A 21 -2.20 -2.62 -13.59
N TYR A 22 -0.89 -2.47 -13.39
CA TYR A 22 -0.11 -1.43 -14.06
C TYR A 22 -0.03 -1.66 -15.57
N GLY A 23 0.11 -2.92 -16.02
CA GLY A 23 0.06 -3.25 -17.44
C GLY A 23 -1.27 -2.88 -18.08
N PHE A 24 -2.39 -3.16 -17.42
CA PHE A 24 -3.73 -2.76 -17.86
C PHE A 24 -3.86 -1.24 -17.93
N LEU A 25 -3.45 -0.53 -16.88
CA LEU A 25 -3.57 0.92 -16.79
C LEU A 25 -2.73 1.62 -17.88
N ASP A 26 -1.54 1.10 -18.17
CA ASP A 26 -0.68 1.62 -19.23
C ASP A 26 -1.20 1.32 -20.63
N SER A 27 -1.80 0.15 -20.83
CA SER A 27 -2.45 -0.20 -22.10
C SER A 27 -3.65 0.71 -22.40
N LYS A 28 -4.47 1.02 -21.38
CA LYS A 28 -5.65 1.87 -21.53
C LYS A 28 -5.33 3.36 -21.61
N MET A 29 -4.27 3.80 -20.94
CA MET A 29 -3.90 5.21 -20.85
C MET A 29 -2.42 5.41 -21.23
N PRO A 30 -2.05 5.26 -22.50
CA PRO A 30 -0.66 5.39 -22.91
C PRO A 30 -0.15 6.83 -22.79
N GLY A 31 1.16 6.97 -22.57
CA GLY A 31 1.86 8.26 -22.50
C GLY A 31 1.96 8.87 -21.10
N THR A 32 2.57 10.05 -21.06
CA THR A 32 3.04 10.75 -19.84
C THR A 32 2.57 12.20 -19.76
N LYS A 33 1.54 12.57 -20.54
CA LYS A 33 0.95 13.92 -20.44
C LYS A 33 0.50 14.18 -19.00
N PRO A 34 0.59 15.42 -18.48
CA PRO A 34 0.24 15.71 -17.09
C PRO A 34 -1.16 15.24 -16.68
N VAL A 35 -2.15 15.42 -17.56
CA VAL A 35 -3.52 14.91 -17.32
C VAL A 35 -3.57 13.39 -17.23
N THR A 36 -2.84 12.67 -18.10
CA THR A 36 -2.77 11.21 -18.07
C THR A 36 -2.13 10.71 -16.78
N VAL A 37 -1.02 11.34 -16.37
CA VAL A 37 -0.35 11.01 -15.10
C VAL A 37 -1.28 11.26 -13.93
N ALA A 38 -1.91 12.43 -13.85
CA ALA A 38 -2.84 12.78 -12.77
C ALA A 38 -4.02 11.80 -12.70
N THR A 39 -4.60 11.42 -13.84
CA THR A 39 -5.68 10.42 -13.86
C THR A 39 -5.21 9.05 -13.41
N LYS A 40 -4.01 8.60 -13.82
CA LYS A 40 -3.45 7.32 -13.35
C LYS A 40 -3.22 7.31 -11.85
N VAL A 41 -2.67 8.40 -11.30
CA VAL A 41 -2.48 8.55 -9.85
C VAL A 41 -3.83 8.55 -9.14
N ALA A 42 -4.83 9.27 -9.66
CA ALA A 42 -6.17 9.26 -9.08
C ALA A 42 -6.78 7.85 -9.07
N ILE A 43 -6.70 7.11 -10.17
CA ILE A 43 -7.18 5.73 -10.26
C ILE A 43 -6.43 4.83 -9.26
N ASP A 44 -5.11 4.93 -9.21
CA ASP A 44 -4.29 4.15 -8.29
C ASP A 44 -4.67 4.43 -6.83
N GLN A 45 -4.78 5.70 -6.43
CA GLN A 45 -5.03 6.06 -5.04
C GLN A 45 -6.48 5.87 -4.58
N THR A 46 -7.45 5.92 -5.50
CA THR A 46 -8.88 5.77 -5.18
C THR A 46 -9.43 4.37 -5.41
N ILE A 47 -8.80 3.57 -6.27
CA ILE A 47 -9.26 2.21 -6.60
C ILE A 47 -8.23 1.18 -6.13
N TRP A 48 -6.99 1.29 -6.59
CA TRP A 48 -5.98 0.28 -6.30
C TRP A 48 -5.57 0.25 -4.84
N ASN A 49 -5.34 1.41 -4.23
CA ASN A 49 -4.88 1.53 -2.85
C ASN A 49 -5.89 0.93 -1.83
N PRO A 50 -7.22 1.19 -1.91
CA PRO A 50 -8.19 0.46 -1.08
C PRO A 50 -8.19 -1.06 -1.30
N ILE A 51 -8.11 -1.53 -2.56
CA ILE A 51 -8.06 -2.96 -2.88
C ILE A 51 -6.80 -3.59 -2.26
N PHE A 52 -5.66 -2.92 -2.40
CA PHE A 52 -4.41 -3.33 -1.79
C PHE A 52 -4.51 -3.41 -0.28
N GLY A 53 -5.12 -2.41 0.38
CA GLY A 53 -5.37 -2.42 1.82
C GLY A 53 -6.22 -3.61 2.28
N LEU A 54 -7.30 -3.92 1.55
CA LEU A 54 -8.12 -5.11 1.81
C LEU A 54 -7.30 -6.41 1.67
N MET A 55 -6.56 -6.56 0.57
CA MET A 55 -5.69 -7.73 0.35
C MET A 55 -4.65 -7.86 1.46
N PHE A 56 -4.02 -6.76 1.87
CA PHE A 56 -2.98 -6.73 2.88
C PHE A 56 -3.51 -7.11 4.26
N PHE A 57 -4.58 -6.47 4.72
CA PHE A 57 -5.20 -6.79 6.01
C PHE A 57 -5.78 -8.20 6.02
N GLY A 58 -6.38 -8.65 4.93
CA GLY A 58 -6.89 -10.02 4.80
C GLY A 58 -5.75 -11.04 4.89
N TYR A 59 -4.66 -10.80 4.17
CA TYR A 59 -3.47 -11.64 4.22
C TYR A 59 -2.89 -11.73 5.63
N LEU A 60 -2.71 -10.60 6.32
CA LEU A 60 -2.23 -10.58 7.69
C LEU A 60 -3.16 -11.33 8.64
N ASN A 61 -4.48 -11.13 8.51
CA ASN A 61 -5.47 -11.80 9.34
C ASN A 61 -5.40 -13.33 9.20
N ILE A 62 -5.25 -13.83 7.96
CA ILE A 62 -5.08 -15.26 7.69
C ILE A 62 -3.75 -15.77 8.26
N MET A 63 -2.65 -15.07 8.03
CA MET A 63 -1.32 -15.47 8.52
C MET A 63 -1.21 -15.45 10.05
N GLU A 64 -2.05 -14.67 10.72
CA GLU A 64 -2.15 -14.59 12.18
C GLU A 64 -3.20 -15.53 12.77
N GLY A 65 -3.95 -16.26 11.94
CA GLY A 65 -4.99 -17.19 12.41
C GLY A 65 -6.18 -16.51 13.08
N LYS A 66 -6.46 -15.24 12.72
CA LYS A 66 -7.54 -14.44 13.32
C LYS A 66 -8.89 -14.74 12.66
N SER A 67 -9.97 -14.46 13.39
CA SER A 67 -11.33 -14.69 12.87
C SER A 67 -11.69 -13.71 11.76
N PHE A 68 -12.73 -14.03 10.98
CA PHE A 68 -13.26 -13.12 9.96
C PHE A 68 -13.89 -11.85 10.56
N GLU A 69 -14.42 -11.95 11.78
CA GLU A 69 -14.94 -10.80 12.52
C GLU A 69 -13.82 -9.81 12.87
N THR A 70 -12.65 -10.30 13.29
CA THR A 70 -11.47 -9.45 13.53
C THR A 70 -11.06 -8.69 12.26
N TYR A 71 -11.09 -9.35 11.10
CA TYR A 71 -10.80 -8.71 9.82
C TYR A 71 -11.81 -7.61 9.46
N THR A 72 -13.11 -7.91 9.55
CA THR A 72 -14.16 -6.94 9.21
C THR A 72 -14.14 -5.73 10.15
N ASN A 73 -13.90 -5.94 11.44
CA ASN A 73 -13.73 -4.84 12.40
C ASN A 73 -12.48 -3.99 12.07
N LYS A 74 -11.35 -4.64 11.73
CA LYS A 74 -10.12 -3.94 11.33
C LYS A 74 -10.33 -3.07 10.07
N ILE A 75 -11.03 -3.58 9.07
CA ILE A 75 -11.35 -2.81 7.85
C ILE A 75 -12.18 -1.58 8.19
N LYS A 76 -13.27 -1.76 8.96
CA LYS A 76 -14.18 -0.66 9.31
C LYS A 76 -13.48 0.44 10.10
N ALA A 77 -12.60 0.06 11.01
CA ALA A 77 -11.86 1.01 11.83
C ALA A 77 -10.77 1.73 11.03
N ASP A 78 -9.96 0.98 10.28
CA ASP A 78 -8.63 1.48 9.91
C ASP A 78 -8.41 1.64 8.41
N LEU A 79 -9.22 1.01 7.54
CA LEU A 79 -8.94 1.02 6.09
C LEU A 79 -8.95 2.45 5.54
N LYS A 80 -9.95 3.25 5.91
CA LYS A 80 -10.06 4.63 5.43
C LYS A 80 -8.86 5.46 5.90
N THR A 81 -8.54 5.40 7.19
CA THR A 81 -7.41 6.13 7.79
C THR A 81 -6.09 5.69 7.17
N ALA A 82 -5.88 4.39 6.98
CA ALA A 82 -4.69 3.84 6.34
C ALA A 82 -4.55 4.31 4.89
N VAL A 83 -5.61 4.24 4.08
CA VAL A 83 -5.60 4.71 2.68
C VAL A 83 -5.29 6.21 2.64
N MET A 84 -6.03 7.04 3.37
CA MET A 84 -5.85 8.49 3.36
C MET A 84 -4.48 8.90 3.89
N GLY A 85 -4.01 8.29 4.99
CA GLY A 85 -2.69 8.57 5.56
C GLY A 85 -1.55 8.20 4.62
N SER A 86 -1.75 7.18 3.79
CA SER A 86 -0.75 6.74 2.81
C SER A 86 -0.57 7.73 1.64
N TRP A 87 -1.57 8.57 1.35
CA TRP A 87 -1.53 9.48 0.19
C TRP A 87 -0.38 10.46 0.22
N ALA A 88 0.06 10.90 1.39
CA ALA A 88 1.20 11.82 1.54
C ALA A 88 2.49 11.25 0.94
N VAL A 89 2.64 9.92 0.95
CA VAL A 89 3.80 9.22 0.38
C VAL A 89 3.52 8.76 -1.04
N TRP A 90 2.36 8.15 -1.26
CA TRP A 90 2.08 7.43 -2.50
C TRP A 90 1.64 8.33 -3.64
N VAL A 91 0.92 9.43 -3.39
CA VAL A 91 0.56 10.38 -4.47
C VAL A 91 1.81 10.95 -5.16
N PRO A 92 2.82 11.48 -4.44
CA PRO A 92 4.07 11.91 -5.06
C PRO A 92 4.83 10.75 -5.73
N ALA A 93 4.94 9.60 -5.05
CA ALA A 93 5.67 8.46 -5.58
C ALA A 93 5.09 7.96 -6.92
N HIS A 94 3.76 7.80 -7.01
CA HIS A 94 3.09 7.37 -8.24
C HIS A 94 3.13 8.45 -9.32
N THR A 95 3.09 9.73 -8.95
CA THR A 95 3.27 10.82 -9.92
C THR A 95 4.63 10.70 -10.61
N ILE A 96 5.71 10.51 -9.84
CA ILE A 96 7.06 10.29 -10.37
C ILE A 96 7.10 9.01 -11.22
N ASN A 97 6.51 7.92 -10.71
CA ASN A 97 6.50 6.62 -11.39
C ASN A 97 5.86 6.69 -12.78
N PHE A 98 4.67 7.27 -12.89
CA PHE A 98 3.94 7.34 -14.15
C PHE A 98 4.48 8.40 -15.10
N ALA A 99 5.11 9.47 -14.59
CA ALA A 99 5.69 10.52 -15.42
C ALA A 99 7.06 10.15 -15.99
N PHE A 100 7.93 9.52 -15.20
CA PHE A 100 9.36 9.42 -15.51
C PHE A 100 9.90 7.98 -15.59
N VAL A 101 9.27 7.01 -14.92
CA VAL A 101 9.80 5.65 -14.87
C VAL A 101 9.29 4.83 -16.07
N PRO A 102 10.18 4.14 -16.82
CA PRO A 102 9.79 3.24 -17.90
C PRO A 102 8.84 2.14 -17.41
N PRO A 103 7.81 1.74 -18.18
CA PRO A 103 6.80 0.76 -17.74
C PRO A 103 7.37 -0.53 -17.14
N SER A 104 8.45 -1.08 -17.71
CA SER A 104 9.10 -2.30 -17.23
C SER A 104 9.76 -2.17 -15.85
N GLN A 105 10.09 -0.94 -15.42
CA GLN A 105 10.79 -0.67 -14.16
C GLN A 105 9.88 -0.12 -13.04
N ARG A 106 8.62 0.19 -13.35
CA ARG A 106 7.69 0.83 -12.41
C ARG A 106 7.44 0.01 -11.16
N LEU A 107 7.29 -1.30 -11.32
CA LEU A 107 7.09 -2.20 -10.20
C LEU A 107 8.31 -2.21 -9.28
N LEU A 108 9.53 -2.22 -9.84
CA LEU A 108 10.77 -2.17 -9.06
C LEU A 108 10.90 -0.85 -8.28
N TYR A 109 10.60 0.27 -8.94
CA TYR A 109 10.58 1.59 -8.31
C TYR A 109 9.61 1.63 -7.11
N ILE A 110 8.36 1.19 -7.30
CA ILE A 110 7.35 1.17 -6.23
C ILE A 110 7.77 0.26 -5.08
N ASN A 111 8.33 -0.92 -5.36
CA ASN A 111 8.84 -1.80 -4.30
C ASN A 111 9.98 -1.16 -3.51
N THR A 112 10.81 -0.32 -4.13
CA THR A 112 11.88 0.41 -3.42
C THR A 112 11.30 1.43 -2.44
N ILE A 113 10.32 2.22 -2.89
CA ILE A 113 9.59 3.18 -2.02
C ILE A 113 8.86 2.44 -0.89
N GLN A 114 8.28 1.26 -1.19
CA GLN A 114 7.58 0.43 -0.22
C GLN A 114 8.47 0.03 0.97
N ILE A 115 9.75 -0.27 0.73
CA ILE A 115 10.70 -0.60 1.81
C ILE A 115 10.83 0.60 2.76
N GLY A 116 11.05 1.80 2.23
CA GLY A 116 11.11 3.03 3.04
C GLY A 116 9.81 3.32 3.78
N TYR A 117 8.66 3.14 3.11
CA TYR A 117 7.34 3.30 3.72
C TYR A 117 7.11 2.31 4.86
N ASN A 118 7.53 1.05 4.72
CA ASN A 118 7.43 0.05 5.79
C ASN A 118 8.31 0.39 6.99
N VAL A 119 9.50 0.96 6.76
CA VAL A 119 10.38 1.45 7.83
C VAL A 119 9.69 2.61 8.56
N PHE A 120 9.17 3.59 7.83
CA PHE A 120 8.42 4.72 8.38
C PHE A 120 7.22 4.26 9.24
N LEU A 121 6.40 3.34 8.72
CA LEU A 121 5.27 2.77 9.47
C LEU A 121 5.71 2.00 10.71
N SER A 122 6.88 1.35 10.67
CA SER A 122 7.41 0.66 11.85
C SER A 122 7.83 1.65 12.95
N PHE A 123 8.38 2.81 12.58
CA PHE A 123 8.67 3.87 13.55
C PHE A 123 7.42 4.49 14.15
N LEU A 124 6.39 4.77 13.33
CA LEU A 124 5.11 5.29 13.84
C LEU A 124 4.42 4.28 14.76
N GLY A 125 4.30 3.02 14.32
CA GLY A 125 3.66 1.99 15.11
C GLY A 125 4.37 1.68 16.43
N ASN A 126 5.69 1.92 16.54
CA ASN A 126 6.39 1.80 17.82
C ASN A 126 6.09 2.98 18.76
N LYS A 127 5.94 4.20 18.24
CA LYS A 127 5.60 5.39 19.05
C LYS A 127 4.17 5.34 19.60
N ASP A 128 3.22 4.87 18.80
CA ASP A 128 1.82 4.75 19.24
C ASP A 128 1.68 3.74 20.39
N VAL A 129 2.52 2.70 20.43
CA VAL A 129 2.55 1.71 21.53
C VAL A 129 3.10 2.32 22.82
N GLU A 130 4.15 3.14 22.74
CA GLU A 130 4.71 3.84 23.91
C GLU A 130 3.68 4.80 24.54
N GLU A 131 2.94 5.57 23.73
CA GLU A 131 1.91 6.48 24.25
C GLU A 131 0.68 5.75 24.85
N ASP A 132 0.30 4.60 24.29
CA ASP A 132 -0.82 3.79 24.81
C ASP A 132 -0.46 3.03 26.10
N GLU A 133 0.83 2.73 26.33
CA GLU A 133 1.33 2.20 27.60
C GLU A 133 1.37 3.30 28.68
N GLU A 134 1.89 4.48 28.34
CA GLU A 134 1.94 5.63 29.27
C GLU A 134 0.55 6.07 29.75
N LYS A 135 -0.47 6.02 28.88
CA LYS A 135 -1.88 6.33 29.25
C LYS A 135 -2.55 5.26 30.10
N LYS A 136 -2.05 4.03 30.14
CA LYS A 136 -2.58 2.95 31.01
C LYS A 136 -1.95 2.94 32.39
N GLU A 137 -0.78 3.56 32.55
CA GLU A 137 -0.07 3.70 33.83
C GLU A 137 -0.47 4.96 34.61
N LEU A 138 -1.24 5.86 34.01
CA LEU A 138 -1.84 7.06 34.61
C LEU A 138 -3.31 6.84 35.01
#